data_AF-E3MDU8-F1
#
_entry.id   AF-E3MDU8-F1
#
_cell.length_a   1.000
_cell.length_b   1.000
_cell.length_c   1.000
_cell.angle_alpha   90.00
_cell.angle_beta   90.00
_cell.angle_gamma   90.00
#
_symmetry.space_group_name_H-M   'P 1'
#
loop_
_entity.id
_entity.type
_entity.pdbx_description
1 polymer ?
#
loop_
_entity_poly.entity_id
_entity_poly.type
_entity_poly.pdbx_seq_one_letter_code
_entity_poly.pdbx_strand_id
1 'polypeptide(L)'
;MIKHWMTYGKEIGTKFILTYRGLSNHIVSGLLIEFEKFLCNLEGVDKQMFLHKPRFAIKLNSWSKIFVYEIDVKRNYGYAESQLALTVVEN
;
A
#
# COMPACT_ATOMS: atom_id res chain seq x y z
N MET A 1 9.09 -7.97 2.47
CA MET A 1 8.56 -7.24 3.65
C MET A 1 7.13 -7.64 3.98
N ILE A 2 6.12 -7.35 3.15
CA ILE A 2 4.70 -7.65 3.49
C ILE A 2 4.47 -9.13 3.80
N LYS A 3 5.02 -10.06 3.02
CA LYS A 3 4.99 -11.50 3.33
C LYS A 3 5.50 -11.81 4.74
N HIS A 4 6.60 -11.18 5.15
CA HIS A 4 7.15 -11.35 6.49
C HIS A 4 6.20 -10.79 7.56
N TRP A 5 5.59 -9.61 7.33
CA TRP A 5 4.57 -9.06 8.24
C TRP A 5 3.31 -9.91 8.31
N MET A 6 2.92 -10.58 7.23
CA MET A 6 1.81 -11.52 7.24
C MET A 6 2.14 -12.79 8.02
N THR A 7 3.38 -13.29 7.91
CA THR A 7 3.80 -14.51 8.61
C THR A 7 4.03 -14.27 10.11
N TYR A 8 4.67 -13.16 10.48
CA TYR A 8 5.12 -12.91 11.85
C TYR A 8 4.35 -11.81 12.57
N GLY A 9 3.38 -11.19 11.89
CA GLY A 9 2.69 -10.01 12.38
C GLY A 9 3.53 -8.74 12.22
N LYS A 10 2.88 -7.61 12.49
CA LYS A 10 3.53 -6.31 12.65
C LYS A 10 2.72 -5.48 13.64
N GLU A 11 3.43 -4.70 14.43
CA GLU A 11 2.90 -3.75 15.42
C GLU A 11 1.94 -2.74 14.78
N ILE A 12 0.76 -2.58 15.38
CA ILE A 12 -0.21 -1.53 15.04
C ILE A 12 0.44 -0.16 15.21
N GLY A 13 0.14 0.76 14.30
CA GLY A 13 0.76 2.08 14.27
C GLY A 13 2.09 2.13 13.52
N THR A 14 2.64 0.97 13.10
CA THR A 14 3.78 0.95 12.18
C THR A 14 3.45 1.71 10.91
N LYS A 15 4.32 2.65 10.53
CA LYS A 15 4.26 3.38 9.26
C LYS A 15 5.52 3.12 8.46
N PHE A 16 5.34 2.84 7.17
CA PHE A 16 6.43 2.67 6.23
C PHE A 16 6.14 3.48 4.97
N ILE A 17 7.13 4.26 4.50
CA ILE A 17 6.99 5.14 3.35
C ILE A 17 7.98 4.70 2.28
N LEU A 18 7.46 4.37 1.11
CA LEU A 18 8.22 4.14 -0.11
C LEU A 18 8.21 5.42 -0.93
N THR A 19 9.37 6.07 -1.04
CA THR A 19 9.56 7.20 -1.95
C THR A 19 10.17 6.70 -3.24
N TYR A 20 9.62 7.07 -4.38
CA TYR A 20 10.18 6.73 -5.69
C TYR A 20 10.13 7.93 -6.63
N ARG A 21 11.14 7.97 -7.51
CA ARG A 21 11.28 8.96 -8.57
C ARG A 21 10.93 8.32 -9.91
N GLY A 22 10.00 8.91 -10.65
CA GLY A 22 9.59 8.43 -11.96
C GLY A 22 8.20 8.91 -12.33
N LEU A 23 7.69 8.51 -13.51
CA LEU A 23 6.28 8.71 -13.87
C LEU A 23 5.42 7.99 -12.83
N SER A 24 4.95 8.74 -11.84
CA SER A 24 4.23 8.31 -10.63
C SER A 24 3.20 7.23 -10.89
N ASN A 25 2.53 7.36 -12.02
CA ASN A 25 1.37 6.56 -12.39
C ASN A 25 1.75 5.11 -12.71
N HIS A 26 2.92 4.86 -13.32
CA HIS A 26 3.29 3.51 -13.78
C HIS A 26 3.87 2.64 -12.66
N ILE A 27 4.65 3.24 -11.75
CA ILE A 27 5.28 2.50 -10.65
C ILE A 27 4.22 2.09 -9.62
N VAL A 28 3.29 2.98 -9.28
CA VAL A 28 2.18 2.62 -8.39
C VAL A 28 1.32 1.57 -9.07
N SER A 29 0.87 1.80 -10.31
CA SER A 29 0.02 0.82 -10.99
C SER A 29 0.68 -0.55 -11.10
N GLY A 30 1.99 -0.62 -11.39
CA GLY A 30 2.74 -1.87 -11.40
C GLY A 30 2.82 -2.54 -10.02
N LEU A 31 3.09 -1.76 -8.97
CA LEU A 31 3.07 -2.26 -7.60
C LEU A 31 1.69 -2.76 -7.19
N LEU A 32 0.62 -2.03 -7.54
CA LEU A 32 -0.76 -2.45 -7.26
C LEU A 32 -1.12 -3.72 -8.02
N ILE A 33 -0.69 -3.88 -9.28
CA ILE A 33 -0.92 -5.11 -10.05
C ILE A 33 -0.21 -6.29 -9.40
N GLU A 34 1.05 -6.11 -8.98
CA GLU A 34 1.78 -7.16 -8.27
C GLU A 34 1.16 -7.46 -6.90
N PHE A 35 0.67 -6.43 -6.21
CA PHE A 35 -0.13 -6.62 -5.00
C PHE A 35 -1.44 -7.32 -5.30
N GLU A 36 -2.16 -6.98 -6.36
CA GLU A 36 -3.43 -7.61 -6.73
C GLU A 36 -3.24 -9.07 -7.09
N LYS A 37 -2.21 -9.44 -7.86
CA LYS A 37 -1.83 -10.84 -8.10
C LYS A 37 -1.52 -11.58 -6.80
N PHE A 38 -0.81 -10.93 -5.89
CA PHE A 38 -0.51 -11.47 -4.57
C PHE A 38 -1.78 -11.63 -3.71
N LEU A 39 -2.69 -10.66 -3.79
CA LEU A 39 -3.93 -10.54 -3.02
C LEU A 39 -5.06 -11.43 -3.55
N CYS A 40 -5.12 -11.72 -4.85
CA CYS A 40 -6.06 -12.69 -5.42
C CYS A 40 -5.81 -14.12 -4.90
N ASN A 41 -4.61 -14.41 -4.39
CA ASN A 41 -4.30 -15.66 -3.70
C ASN A 41 -4.64 -15.64 -2.21
N LEU A 42 -5.16 -14.52 -1.68
CA LEU A 42 -5.46 -14.31 -0.27
C LEU A 42 -6.97 -14.11 -0.08
N GLU A 43 -7.60 -15.00 0.70
CA GLU A 43 -8.99 -14.81 1.12
C GLU A 43 -9.12 -13.60 2.07
N GLY A 44 -10.05 -12.69 1.79
CA GLY A 44 -10.41 -11.59 2.70
C GLY A 44 -9.87 -10.21 2.36
N VAL A 45 -9.57 -9.95 1.08
CA VAL A 45 -9.20 -8.61 0.59
C VAL A 45 -10.47 -7.79 0.35
N ASP A 46 -10.66 -6.75 1.16
CA ASP A 46 -11.73 -5.78 0.94
C ASP A 46 -11.35 -4.85 -0.22
N LYS A 47 -11.96 -5.11 -1.39
CA LYS A 47 -11.71 -4.36 -2.63
C LYS A 47 -12.45 -3.02 -2.68
N GLN A 48 -13.19 -2.66 -1.63
CA GLN A 48 -14.00 -1.44 -1.61
C GLN A 48 -13.15 -0.23 -1.20
N MET A 49 -12.38 0.35 -2.12
CA MET A 49 -11.68 1.61 -1.86
C MET A 49 -11.59 2.53 -3.09
N PHE A 50 -11.63 3.83 -2.78
CA PHE A 50 -12.12 4.97 -3.56
C PHE A 50 -11.48 5.23 -4.95
N LEU A 51 -12.33 5.71 -5.85
CA LEU A 51 -12.13 5.97 -7.29
C LEU A 51 -11.01 6.94 -7.70
N HIS A 52 -10.29 7.58 -6.76
CA HIS A 52 -9.41 8.71 -7.13
C HIS A 52 -7.95 8.59 -6.68
N LYS A 53 -7.58 7.64 -5.82
CA LYS A 53 -6.18 7.25 -5.52
C LYS A 53 -6.16 5.83 -4.97
N PRO A 54 -5.17 5.01 -5.33
CA PRO A 54 -5.18 3.62 -4.94
C PRO A 54 -5.06 3.48 -3.44
N ARG A 55 -5.98 2.68 -2.92
CA ARG A 55 -6.32 2.53 -1.52
C ARG A 55 -6.76 1.08 -1.43
N PHE A 56 -6.03 0.20 -0.78
CA PHE A 56 -6.57 -1.13 -0.47
C PHE A 56 -6.06 -1.58 0.88
N ALA A 57 -6.81 -2.49 1.51
CA ALA A 57 -6.43 -3.10 2.77
C ALA A 57 -5.88 -4.51 2.52
N ILE A 58 -4.72 -4.80 3.08
CA ILE A 58 -4.18 -6.17 3.15
C ILE A 58 -4.42 -6.68 4.56
N LYS A 59 -5.29 -7.69 4.72
CA LYS A 59 -5.46 -8.34 6.02
C LYS A 59 -4.14 -8.99 6.44
N LEU A 60 -3.65 -8.68 7.64
CA LEU A 60 -2.47 -9.33 8.21
C LEU A 60 -2.89 -10.56 9.04
N ASN A 61 -3.87 -10.37 9.91
CA ASN A 61 -4.41 -11.40 10.81
C ASN A 61 -5.83 -11.00 11.27
N SER A 62 -6.35 -11.62 12.33
CA SER A 62 -7.66 -11.32 12.92
C SER A 62 -7.75 -9.97 13.62
N TRP A 63 -6.63 -9.35 14.00
CA TRP A 63 -6.60 -8.10 14.76
C TRP A 63 -6.12 -6.89 13.96
N SER A 64 -5.47 -7.10 12.81
CA SER A 64 -4.82 -6.02 12.07
C SER A 64 -4.80 -6.20 10.56
N LYS A 65 -4.69 -5.06 9.86
CA LYS A 65 -4.56 -4.93 8.41
C LYS A 65 -3.56 -3.82 8.06
N ILE A 66 -2.96 -3.92 6.87
CA ILE A 66 -2.16 -2.85 6.28
C ILE A 66 -3.06 -2.02 5.39
N PHE A 67 -3.15 -0.73 5.67
CA PHE A 67 -3.64 0.25 4.71
C PHE A 67 -2.51 0.73 3.81
N VAL A 68 -2.73 0.62 2.50
CA VAL A 68 -1.84 1.15 1.47
C VAL A 68 -2.50 2.38 0.86
N TYR A 69 -1.80 3.51 0.81
CA TYR A 69 -2.31 4.75 0.19
C TYR A 69 -1.18 5.59 -0.38
N GLU A 70 -1.46 6.34 -1.44
CA GLU A 70 -0.53 7.31 -2.01
C GLU A 70 -0.53 8.61 -1.19
N ILE A 71 0.65 9.17 -0.95
CA ILE A 71 0.87 10.50 -0.40
C ILE A 71 1.27 11.43 -1.54
N ASP A 72 0.53 12.53 -1.68
CA ASP A 72 0.91 13.61 -2.58
C ASP A 72 2.15 14.32 -2.06
N VAL A 73 3.24 14.23 -2.79
CA VAL A 73 4.40 15.09 -2.57
C VAL A 73 4.25 16.30 -3.49
N LYS A 74 4.43 17.51 -2.95
CA LYS A 74 4.39 18.75 -3.76
C LYS A 74 5.42 18.64 -4.89
N ARG A 75 4.94 18.68 -6.13
CA ARG A 75 5.78 18.66 -7.33
C ARG A 75 6.52 19.99 -7.44
N ASN A 76 7.81 20.02 -7.09
CA ASN A 76 8.67 21.14 -7.44
C ASN A 76 9.22 20.92 -8.86
N TYR A 77 9.19 21.99 -9.65
CA TYR A 77 9.61 22.10 -11.06
C TYR A 77 10.45 20.92 -11.59
N GLY A 78 9.84 20.09 -12.44
CA GLY A 78 10.54 19.11 -13.29
C GLY A 78 10.53 17.66 -12.79
N TYR A 79 10.31 17.39 -11.49
CA TYR A 79 10.33 16.03 -10.95
C TYR A 79 9.11 15.75 -10.08
N ALA A 80 8.30 14.77 -10.50
CA ALA A 80 7.26 14.19 -9.64
C ALA A 80 7.90 13.11 -8.76
N GLU A 81 8.10 13.44 -7.49
CA GLU A 81 8.26 12.41 -6.46
C GLU A 81 6.87 11.96 -6.03
N SER A 82 6.67 10.65 -5.94
CA SER A 82 5.47 10.09 -5.31
C SER A 82 5.88 9.21 -4.14
N GLN A 83 4.98 9.13 -3.18
CA GLN A 83 5.17 8.36 -1.97
C GLN A 83 4.02 7.38 -1.80
N LEU A 84 4.34 6.13 -1.51
CA LEU A 84 3.38 5.12 -1.08
C LEU A 84 3.55 4.88 0.40
N ALA A 85 2.49 5.04 1.17
CA ALA A 85 2.48 4.77 2.60
C ALA A 85 1.76 3.47 2.90
N LEU A 86 2.38 2.69 3.79
CA LEU A 86 1.83 1.47 4.35
C LEU A 86 1.69 1.70 5.85
N THR A 87 0.48 1.60 6.37
CA THR A 87 0.19 1.76 7.81
C THR A 87 -0.49 0.53 8.35
N VAL A 88 0.03 -0.04 9.43
CA VAL A 88 -0.62 -1.15 10.13
C VAL A 88 -1.67 -0.56 11.09
N VAL A 89 -2.90 -0.99 10.93
CA VAL A 89 -4.06 -0.55 11.73
C VAL A 89 -4.80 -1.75 12.28
N GLU A 90 -5.66 -1.52 13.27
CA GLU A 90 -6.63 -2.52 13.72
C GLU A 90 -7.64 -2.84 12.60
N ASN A 91 -8.16 -4.07 12.61
CA ASN A 91 -9.14 -4.53 11.63
C ASN A 91 -10.46 -3.75 11.67
#